data_AF-A0A2R7RHM7-F1
#
_entry.id   AF-A0A2R7RHM7-F1
#
_cell.length_a   1.000
_cell.length_b   1.000
_cell.length_c   1.000
_cell.angle_alpha   90.00
_cell.angle_beta   90.00
_cell.angle_gamma   90.00
#
_symmetry.space_group_name_H-M   'P 1'
#
loop_
_entity.id
_entity.type
_entity.pdbx_description
1 polymer ?
#
loop_
_entity_poly.entity_id
_entity_poly.type
_entity_poly.pdbx_seq_one_letter_code
_entity_poly.pdbx_strand_id
1 'polypeptide(L)'
;MAEKSLMALKAHSASGGISTESFGTSAWTFRYQTFIADRYVRPAWYDTQTFGGDNRGFGAWHDSFRTRADMTFYFDSRYSIQSMHFGKATGITKEYHCTLHSFNNCSYVKQAQESTDGIRIMDKRAYGSYRVARIEHDSAIPIRPHGAMWGLTPTPGITYTMDVLYWPNGFSVTGFHDGAPSHELWGGWVPGEYIPIMTHNRACDFGPGLAGFCKVNFNIKI
;
A
#
# COMPACT_ATOMS: atom_id res chain seq x y z
N MET A 1 12.29 -31.98 12.94
CA MET A 1 11.20 -32.26 11.99
C MET A 1 9.91 -32.28 12.79
N ALA A 2 9.14 -31.20 12.70
CA ALA A 2 7.84 -31.05 13.37
C ALA A 2 6.84 -30.54 12.32
N GLU A 3 5.77 -31.31 12.16
CA GLU A 3 4.66 -31.22 11.20
C GLU A 3 3.98 -29.85 11.21
N LYS A 4 3.74 -29.24 10.05
CA LYS A 4 2.51 -29.44 9.25
C LYS A 4 1.23 -29.45 10.10
N SER A 5 0.93 -28.34 10.77
CA SER A 5 -0.40 -28.13 11.32
C SER A 5 -0.77 -26.65 11.28
N LEU A 6 -1.06 -26.17 10.08
CA LEU A 6 -1.91 -25.01 9.81
C LEU A 6 -2.26 -25.08 8.33
N MET A 7 -3.53 -24.82 7.99
CA MET A 7 -4.12 -24.85 6.64
C MET A 7 -4.75 -26.19 6.22
N ALA A 8 -5.68 -26.68 7.05
CA ALA A 8 -6.85 -27.41 6.57
C ALA A 8 -8.10 -26.55 6.83
N LEU A 9 -8.49 -25.70 5.87
CA LEU A 9 -9.84 -25.14 5.88
C LEU A 9 -10.82 -26.26 5.50
N LYS A 10 -11.54 -26.77 6.51
CA LYS A 10 -12.71 -27.64 6.31
C LYS A 10 -13.82 -26.82 5.62
N ALA A 11 -14.05 -27.06 4.34
CA ALA A 11 -15.30 -26.70 3.71
C ALA A 11 -16.40 -27.65 4.25
N HIS A 12 -17.31 -27.13 5.07
CA HIS A 12 -18.62 -27.75 5.27
C HIS A 12 -19.48 -27.36 4.07
N SER A 13 -19.73 -28.29 3.13
CA SER A 13 -20.79 -28.12 2.13
C SER A 13 -21.98 -29.02 2.50
N ALA A 14 -23.15 -28.41 2.56
CA ALA A 14 -24.40 -29.12 2.50
C ALA A 14 -24.61 -29.66 1.07
N SER A 15 -25.18 -30.86 1.03
CA SER A 15 -25.47 -31.73 -0.11
C SER A 15 -25.95 -31.05 -1.40
N GLY A 16 -25.36 -31.46 -2.54
CA GLY A 16 -26.05 -31.48 -3.83
C GLY A 16 -25.17 -31.20 -5.05
N GLY A 17 -24.69 -32.25 -5.73
CA GLY A 17 -24.26 -32.19 -7.14
C GLY A 17 -22.75 -32.05 -7.37
N ILE A 18 -22.15 -33.07 -7.95
CA ILE A 18 -20.73 -33.15 -8.33
C ILE A 18 -20.48 -32.33 -9.60
N SER A 19 -19.57 -31.36 -9.51
CA SER A 19 -18.55 -31.10 -10.54
C SER A 19 -17.20 -30.94 -9.86
N THR A 20 -16.54 -32.06 -9.58
CA THR A 20 -15.12 -32.08 -9.28
C THR A 20 -14.35 -31.83 -10.57
N GLU A 21 -14.01 -30.56 -10.85
CA GLU A 21 -12.73 -30.15 -11.45
C GLU A 21 -12.53 -28.65 -11.25
N SER A 22 -11.70 -28.30 -10.28
CA SER A 22 -10.94 -27.05 -10.23
C SER A 22 -9.76 -27.35 -9.33
N PHE A 23 -8.64 -27.77 -9.91
CA PHE A 23 -7.34 -27.48 -9.29
C PHE A 23 -7.08 -25.99 -9.52
N GLY A 24 -7.93 -25.17 -8.89
CA GLY A 24 -7.89 -23.72 -9.01
C GLY A 24 -6.53 -23.25 -8.53
N THR A 25 -5.81 -22.56 -9.39
CA THR A 25 -4.57 -21.86 -9.06
C THR A 25 -4.77 -21.14 -7.73
N SER A 26 -4.08 -21.60 -6.69
CA SER A 26 -4.08 -20.89 -5.42
C SER A 26 -3.33 -19.59 -5.67
N ALA A 27 -3.96 -18.45 -5.40
CA ALA A 27 -3.38 -17.14 -5.64
C ALA A 27 -3.13 -16.45 -4.30
N TRP A 28 -1.92 -15.95 -4.08
CA TRP A 28 -1.61 -15.11 -2.93
C TRP A 28 -1.40 -13.67 -3.39
N THR A 29 -2.06 -12.71 -2.76
CA THR A 29 -1.89 -11.29 -3.09
C THR A 29 -1.25 -10.55 -1.93
N PHE A 30 -0.30 -9.68 -2.25
CA PHE A 30 0.14 -8.59 -1.39
C PHE A 30 -0.49 -7.29 -1.86
N ARG A 31 -1.06 -6.52 -0.94
CA ARG A 31 -1.59 -5.19 -1.19
C ARG A 31 -0.86 -4.19 -0.33
N TYR A 32 -0.15 -3.27 -0.96
CA TYR A 32 0.46 -2.12 -0.32
C TYR A 32 -0.41 -0.89 -0.58
N GLN A 33 -0.80 -0.18 0.47
CA GLN A 33 -1.55 1.07 0.36
C GLN A 33 -0.92 2.16 1.23
N THR A 34 -1.13 3.39 0.78
CA THR A 34 -0.83 4.59 1.57
C THR A 34 -2.10 5.41 1.74
N PHE A 35 -2.25 6.09 2.88
CA PHE A 35 -3.41 6.94 3.13
C PHE A 35 -3.15 8.00 4.19
N ILE A 36 -3.95 9.06 4.16
CA ILE A 36 -3.96 10.12 5.16
C ILE A 36 -5.14 9.85 6.09
N ALA A 37 -4.87 9.34 7.29
CA ALA A 37 -5.91 9.01 8.27
C ALA A 37 -6.89 10.16 8.61
N ASP A 38 -6.43 11.41 8.55
CA ASP A 38 -7.26 12.57 8.90
C ASP A 38 -8.19 12.95 7.75
N ARG A 39 -9.25 13.70 8.07
CA ARG A 39 -10.12 14.31 7.06
C ARG A 39 -9.44 15.43 6.28
N TYR A 40 -8.62 16.22 6.97
CA TYR A 40 -7.92 17.37 6.41
C TYR A 40 -6.51 17.44 6.97
N VAL A 41 -5.56 17.83 6.13
CA VAL A 41 -4.18 18.07 6.53
C VAL A 41 -3.69 19.39 5.92
N ARG A 42 -2.82 20.09 6.64
CA ARG A 42 -2.16 21.29 6.11
C ARG A 42 -0.70 21.00 5.78
N PRO A 43 -0.20 21.47 4.63
CA PRO A 43 1.22 21.44 4.34
C PRO A 43 2.02 22.40 5.24
N ALA A 44 1.42 23.53 5.63
CA ALA A 44 2.02 24.52 6.50
C ALA A 44 0.98 25.06 7.50
N TRP A 45 1.39 25.27 8.75
CA TRP A 45 0.48 25.69 9.82
C TRP A 45 -0.04 27.13 9.66
N TYR A 46 0.70 27.97 8.93
CA TYR A 46 0.41 29.39 8.68
C TYR A 46 -0.37 29.64 7.38
N ASP A 47 -0.68 28.61 6.60
CA ASP A 47 -1.38 28.71 5.32
C ASP A 47 -2.84 28.23 5.43
N THR A 48 -3.71 28.78 4.59
CA THR A 48 -5.12 28.37 4.46
C THR A 48 -5.29 27.20 3.51
N GLN A 49 -4.30 26.94 2.65
CA GLN A 49 -4.29 25.76 1.81
C GLN A 49 -4.35 24.48 2.64
N THR A 50 -5.29 23.62 2.28
CA THR A 50 -5.57 22.38 3.00
C THR A 50 -5.82 21.26 1.99
N PHE A 51 -5.26 20.08 2.26
CA PHE A 51 -5.55 18.88 1.47
C PHE A 51 -6.60 18.03 2.16
N GLY A 52 -7.51 17.46 1.38
CA GLY A 52 -8.38 16.39 1.85
C GLY A 52 -7.57 15.12 2.09
N GLY A 53 -7.72 14.55 3.28
CA GLY A 53 -7.24 13.21 3.57
C GLY A 53 -8.28 12.13 3.29
N ASP A 54 -7.97 10.91 3.67
CA ASP A 54 -8.79 9.72 3.43
C ASP A 54 -9.79 9.44 4.55
N ASN A 55 -9.68 10.13 5.69
CA ASN A 55 -10.59 10.04 6.84
C ASN A 55 -10.93 8.58 7.24
N ARG A 56 -9.90 7.76 7.39
CA ARG A 56 -10.05 6.32 7.64
C ARG A 56 -8.96 5.76 8.54
N GLY A 57 -9.20 4.55 9.03
CA GLY A 57 -8.18 3.72 9.67
C GLY A 57 -7.50 2.77 8.67
N PHE A 58 -6.76 1.82 9.22
CA PHE A 58 -6.15 0.72 8.47
C PHE A 58 -7.21 -0.26 7.97
N GLY A 59 -7.06 -0.74 6.74
CA GLY A 59 -7.94 -1.76 6.18
C GLY A 59 -7.66 -2.05 4.70
N ALA A 60 -7.50 -3.33 4.38
CA ALA A 60 -7.14 -3.81 3.03
C ALA A 60 -8.14 -3.44 1.92
N TRP A 61 -9.39 -3.17 2.28
CA TRP A 61 -10.51 -3.00 1.34
C TRP A 61 -11.01 -1.56 1.26
N HIS A 62 -10.29 -0.60 1.84
CA HIS A 62 -10.68 0.81 1.75
C HIS A 62 -10.46 1.38 0.36
N ASP A 63 -11.50 1.97 -0.22
CA ASP A 63 -11.46 2.60 -1.55
C ASP A 63 -10.82 3.99 -1.57
N SER A 64 -10.69 4.64 -0.40
CA SER A 64 -9.93 5.89 -0.28
C SER A 64 -8.47 5.59 0.05
N PHE A 65 -7.54 6.05 -0.78
CA PHE A 65 -6.09 5.88 -0.56
C PHE A 65 -5.33 6.98 -1.32
N ARG A 66 -4.06 7.18 -0.99
CA ARG A 66 -3.14 7.99 -1.80
C ARG A 66 -2.56 7.17 -2.92
N THR A 67 -1.99 6.00 -2.62
CA THR A 67 -1.53 5.03 -3.61
C THR A 67 -1.88 3.59 -3.19
N ARG A 68 -2.03 2.71 -4.18
CA ARG A 68 -2.23 1.27 -4.02
C ARG A 68 -1.38 0.52 -5.03
N ALA A 69 -0.73 -0.54 -4.57
CA ALA A 69 -0.02 -1.48 -5.42
C ALA A 69 -0.33 -2.92 -4.97
N ASP A 70 -0.81 -3.74 -5.90
CA ASP A 70 -1.17 -5.13 -5.68
C ASP A 70 -0.19 -6.05 -6.44
N MET A 71 0.32 -7.09 -5.79
CA MET A 71 1.12 -8.15 -6.39
C MET A 71 0.49 -9.51 -6.10
N THR A 72 -0.02 -10.17 -7.13
CA THR A 72 -0.67 -11.46 -7.03
C THR A 72 0.22 -12.55 -7.63
N PHE A 73 0.53 -13.56 -6.84
CA PHE A 73 1.31 -14.73 -7.21
C PHE A 73 0.38 -15.91 -7.45
N TYR A 74 0.48 -16.55 -8.61
CA TYR A 74 -0.31 -17.73 -8.94
C TYR A 74 0.56 -18.97 -8.86
N PHE A 75 0.09 -19.95 -8.11
CA PHE A 75 0.82 -21.18 -7.82
C PHE A 75 0.20 -22.38 -8.53
N ASP A 76 1.05 -23.33 -8.92
CA ASP A 76 0.60 -24.69 -9.27
C ASP A 76 0.34 -25.55 -8.02
N SER A 77 -0.06 -26.80 -8.23
CA SER A 77 -0.32 -27.77 -7.16
C SER A 77 0.91 -28.18 -6.34
N ARG A 78 2.12 -27.81 -6.78
CA ARG A 78 3.38 -28.02 -6.06
C ARG A 78 3.89 -26.73 -5.42
N TYR A 79 3.07 -25.67 -5.38
CA TYR A 79 3.43 -24.35 -4.88
C TYR A 79 4.58 -23.68 -5.64
N SER A 80 4.79 -24.02 -6.91
CA SER A 80 5.70 -23.25 -7.77
C SER A 80 4.97 -22.06 -8.39
N ILE A 81 5.60 -20.89 -8.42
CA ILE A 81 5.04 -19.70 -9.05
C ILE A 81 4.98 -19.89 -10.56
N GLN A 82 3.77 -19.93 -11.10
CA GLN A 82 3.48 -20.04 -12.53
C GLN A 82 3.46 -18.66 -13.19
N SER A 83 2.77 -17.71 -12.58
CA SER A 83 2.65 -16.34 -13.08
C SER A 83 2.51 -15.33 -11.94
N MET A 84 2.66 -14.05 -12.30
CA MET A 84 2.39 -12.94 -11.41
C MET A 84 1.54 -11.90 -12.14
N HIS A 85 0.62 -11.29 -11.41
CA HIS A 85 -0.18 -10.16 -11.88
C HIS A 85 0.06 -8.96 -10.97
N PHE A 86 0.08 -7.78 -11.58
CA PHE A 86 0.37 -6.53 -10.90
C PHE A 86 -0.75 -5.52 -11.14
N GLY A 87 -1.18 -4.87 -10.06
CA GLY A 87 -2.15 -3.78 -10.10
C GLY A 87 -1.56 -2.53 -9.46
N LYS A 88 -1.90 -1.35 -10.00
CA LYS A 88 -1.48 -0.07 -9.42
C LYS A 88 -2.58 0.97 -9.58
N ALA A 89 -2.75 1.82 -8.57
CA ALA A 89 -3.70 2.91 -8.58
C ALA A 89 -3.20 4.07 -7.71
N THR A 90 -3.59 5.28 -8.09
CA THR A 90 -3.41 6.51 -7.31
C THR A 90 -4.78 7.08 -6.97
N GLY A 91 -4.91 7.69 -5.80
CA GLY A 91 -6.14 8.37 -5.40
C GLY A 91 -6.17 9.83 -5.81
N ILE A 92 -7.35 10.44 -5.65
CA ILE A 92 -7.56 11.84 -5.96
C ILE A 92 -7.05 12.71 -4.79
N THR A 93 -6.22 13.68 -5.11
CA THR A 93 -5.85 14.77 -4.20
C THR A 93 -6.82 15.92 -4.38
N LYS A 94 -7.42 16.38 -3.29
CA LYS A 94 -8.36 17.50 -3.27
C LYS A 94 -7.76 18.64 -2.46
N GLU A 95 -7.78 19.83 -3.00
CA GLU A 95 -7.39 21.06 -2.32
C GLU A 95 -8.62 21.83 -1.86
N TYR A 96 -8.51 22.39 -0.66
CA TYR A 96 -9.48 23.25 -0.02
C TYR A 96 -8.79 24.51 0.50
N HIS A 97 -9.55 25.59 0.66
CA HIS A 97 -9.19 26.72 1.49
C HIS A 97 -9.98 26.66 2.78
N CYS A 98 -9.28 26.48 3.90
CA CYS A 98 -9.89 26.46 5.23
C CYS A 98 -9.51 27.70 6.04
N THR A 99 -10.30 28.05 7.06
CA THR A 99 -9.94 29.11 8.01
C THR A 99 -8.57 28.85 8.64
N LEU A 100 -7.75 29.89 8.80
CA LEU A 100 -6.46 29.73 9.47
C LEU A 100 -6.66 29.15 10.88
N HIS A 101 -5.77 28.24 11.29
CA HIS A 101 -5.83 27.52 12.58
C HIS A 101 -7.05 26.61 12.84
N SER A 102 -8.03 26.48 11.92
CA SER A 102 -9.14 25.52 12.08
C SER A 102 -9.70 24.94 10.76
N PHE A 103 -10.26 23.73 10.78
CA PHE A 103 -10.85 23.11 9.59
C PHE A 103 -12.37 23.36 9.45
N ASN A 104 -12.90 24.40 10.10
CA ASN A 104 -14.34 24.60 10.23
C ASN A 104 -15.02 25.14 8.96
N ASN A 105 -14.33 25.96 8.16
CA ASN A 105 -14.88 26.53 6.93
C ASN A 105 -13.97 26.23 5.74
N CYS A 106 -14.07 25.01 5.21
CA CYS A 106 -13.26 24.56 4.07
C CYS A 106 -14.06 24.67 2.77
N SER A 107 -13.64 25.54 1.85
CA SER A 107 -14.19 25.61 0.50
C SER A 107 -13.32 24.80 -0.46
N TYR A 108 -13.95 24.00 -1.32
CA TYR A 108 -13.23 23.26 -2.37
C TYR A 108 -12.60 24.22 -3.37
N VAL A 109 -11.36 23.92 -3.78
CA VAL A 109 -10.62 24.71 -4.77
C VAL A 109 -10.48 23.92 -6.06
N LYS A 110 -9.80 22.78 -5.99
CA LYS A 110 -9.50 21.93 -7.15
C LYS A 110 -9.15 20.50 -6.72
N GLN A 111 -9.04 19.62 -7.70
CA GLN A 111 -8.56 18.26 -7.49
C GLN A 111 -7.64 17.84 -8.64
N ALA A 112 -6.72 16.92 -8.35
CA ALA A 112 -5.86 16.29 -9.33
C ALA A 112 -5.54 14.87 -8.88
N GLN A 113 -5.20 14.02 -9.84
CA GLN A 113 -4.79 12.64 -9.60
C GLN A 113 -3.39 12.48 -10.17
N GLU A 114 -2.49 11.90 -9.38
CA GLU A 114 -1.12 11.64 -9.81
C GLU A 114 -1.07 10.47 -10.80
N SER A 115 -0.10 10.45 -11.71
CA SER A 115 0.09 9.29 -12.57
C SER A 115 0.50 8.06 -11.77
N THR A 116 0.12 6.88 -12.25
CA THR A 116 0.64 5.61 -11.70
C THR A 116 2.06 5.31 -12.18
N ASP A 117 2.68 6.15 -13.03
CA ASP A 117 4.03 5.93 -13.57
C ASP A 117 5.12 5.95 -12.49
N GLY A 118 4.89 6.69 -11.41
CA GLY A 118 5.73 6.67 -10.20
C GLY A 118 5.67 5.36 -9.41
N ILE A 119 4.75 4.45 -9.74
CA ILE A 119 4.63 3.11 -9.15
C ILE A 119 5.15 2.09 -10.16
N ARG A 120 6.33 1.54 -9.88
CA ARG A 120 6.99 0.51 -10.66
C ARG A 120 6.89 -0.82 -9.95
N ILE A 121 6.35 -1.82 -10.63
CA ILE A 121 6.28 -3.19 -10.14
C ILE A 121 7.08 -4.07 -11.11
N MET A 122 8.04 -4.82 -10.59
CA MET A 122 9.00 -5.58 -11.39
C MET A 122 9.01 -7.04 -10.96
N ASP A 123 8.94 -7.94 -11.93
CA ASP A 123 9.40 -9.32 -11.77
C ASP A 123 10.92 -9.33 -11.84
N LYS A 124 11.56 -9.31 -10.69
CA LYS A 124 12.98 -9.59 -10.58
C LYS A 124 13.14 -11.10 -10.50
N ARG A 125 13.31 -11.77 -11.64
CA ARG A 125 13.93 -13.11 -11.63
C ARG A 125 15.29 -12.98 -10.94
N ALA A 126 15.49 -13.62 -9.81
CA ALA A 126 16.74 -13.50 -9.07
C ALA A 126 17.27 -14.87 -8.65
N TYR A 127 18.52 -15.13 -9.07
CA TYR A 127 19.41 -16.15 -8.51
C TYR A 127 18.85 -17.57 -8.43
N GLY A 128 18.90 -18.30 -9.54
CA GLY A 128 18.51 -19.72 -9.55
C GLY A 128 17.00 -19.91 -9.56
N SER A 129 16.44 -20.57 -8.54
CA SER A 129 15.01 -20.94 -8.48
C SER A 129 14.11 -19.94 -7.76
N TYR A 130 14.65 -18.83 -7.23
CA TYR A 130 13.87 -17.86 -6.46
C TYR A 130 13.15 -16.85 -7.36
N ARG A 131 11.95 -16.44 -6.93
CA ARG A 131 11.19 -15.35 -7.56
C ARG A 131 11.15 -14.17 -6.60
N VAL A 132 11.52 -13.01 -7.12
CA VAL A 132 11.46 -11.75 -6.39
C VAL A 132 10.53 -10.82 -7.15
N ALA A 133 9.50 -10.31 -6.49
CA ALA A 133 8.73 -9.19 -7.01
C ALA A 133 9.13 -7.94 -6.23
N ARG A 134 9.35 -6.83 -6.92
CA ARG A 134 9.67 -5.54 -6.29
C ARG A 134 8.62 -4.51 -6.63
N ILE A 135 8.19 -3.74 -5.63
CA ILE A 135 7.54 -2.45 -5.80
C ILE A 135 8.56 -1.35 -5.51
N GLU A 136 8.70 -0.40 -6.43
CA GLU A 136 9.38 0.88 -6.22
C GLU A 136 8.36 1.98 -6.43
N HIS A 137 8.26 2.88 -5.46
CA HIS A 137 7.31 3.97 -5.47
C HIS A 137 8.04 5.29 -5.25
N ASP A 138 7.85 6.21 -6.18
CA ASP A 138 8.26 7.60 -6.09
C ASP A 138 7.20 8.44 -6.83
N SER A 139 6.22 8.96 -6.08
CA SER A 139 5.05 9.63 -6.65
C SER A 139 4.83 10.96 -5.96
N ALA A 140 4.76 12.02 -6.77
CA ALA A 140 4.62 13.39 -6.28
C ALA A 140 3.20 13.68 -5.77
N ILE A 141 3.05 14.83 -5.11
CA ILE A 141 1.72 15.39 -4.85
C ILE A 141 1.31 16.17 -6.11
N PRO A 142 0.17 15.84 -6.77
CA PRO A 142 -0.20 16.42 -8.07
C PRO A 142 -0.66 17.88 -7.95
N ILE A 143 -0.79 18.38 -6.72
CA ILE A 143 -1.11 19.77 -6.40
C ILE A 143 0.01 20.32 -5.54
N ARG A 144 0.65 21.40 -6.02
CA ARG A 144 1.77 22.02 -5.32
C ARG A 144 1.28 22.71 -4.03
N PRO A 145 1.83 22.35 -2.85
CA PRO A 145 1.58 23.08 -1.63
C PRO A 145 2.16 24.49 -1.70
N HIS A 146 1.49 25.48 -1.10
CA HIS A 146 2.05 26.80 -0.91
C HIS A 146 3.00 26.82 0.29
N GLY A 147 3.95 27.76 0.26
CA GLY A 147 4.91 27.99 1.33
C GLY A 147 6.26 28.42 0.79
N ALA A 148 6.98 29.25 1.55
CA ALA A 148 8.30 29.74 1.17
C ALA A 148 9.28 28.59 0.86
N MET A 149 9.18 27.47 1.57
CA MET A 149 9.98 26.27 1.33
C MET A 149 9.59 25.53 0.04
N TRP A 150 8.30 25.38 -0.24
CA TRP A 150 7.78 24.69 -1.44
C TRP A 150 7.81 25.54 -2.71
N GLY A 151 7.98 26.86 -2.57
CA GLY A 151 8.32 27.77 -3.65
C GLY A 151 9.74 27.57 -4.18
N LEU A 152 10.66 27.13 -3.30
CA LEU A 152 12.09 26.97 -3.58
C LEU A 152 12.49 25.51 -3.85
N THR A 153 11.73 24.54 -3.34
CA THR A 153 12.02 23.10 -3.48
C THR A 153 10.78 22.32 -3.93
N PRO A 154 10.94 21.27 -4.75
CA PRO A 154 9.84 20.36 -5.05
C PRO A 154 9.29 19.75 -3.76
N THR A 155 7.97 19.58 -3.71
CA THR A 155 7.33 18.86 -2.61
C THR A 155 7.75 17.39 -2.66
N PRO A 156 8.24 16.82 -1.54
CA PRO A 156 8.62 15.42 -1.50
C PRO A 156 7.38 14.59 -1.83
N GLY A 157 7.56 13.67 -2.77
CA GLY A 157 6.59 12.64 -3.04
C GLY A 157 6.53 11.62 -1.90
N ILE A 158 5.62 10.67 -2.04
CA ILE A 158 5.62 9.48 -1.19
C ILE A 158 6.68 8.52 -1.74
N THR A 159 7.55 7.98 -0.88
CA THR A 159 8.62 7.07 -1.32
C THR A 159 8.63 5.79 -0.50
N TYR A 160 8.46 4.65 -1.18
CA TYR A 160 8.65 3.35 -0.57
C TYR A 160 9.19 2.31 -1.55
N THR A 161 9.81 1.28 -1.00
CA THR A 161 10.19 0.06 -1.73
C THR A 161 9.76 -1.16 -0.95
N MET A 162 9.40 -2.21 -1.68
CA MET A 162 9.07 -3.50 -1.10
C MET A 162 9.53 -4.61 -2.03
N ASP A 163 10.39 -5.48 -1.53
CA ASP A 163 10.74 -6.75 -2.13
C ASP A 163 9.93 -7.87 -1.47
N VAL A 164 9.28 -8.70 -2.29
CA VAL A 164 8.65 -9.95 -1.87
C VAL A 164 9.45 -11.09 -2.47
N LEU A 165 10.05 -11.89 -1.60
CA LEU A 165 10.80 -13.09 -1.95
C LEU A 165 9.95 -14.31 -1.59
N TYR A 166 9.79 -15.22 -2.54
CA TYR A 166 9.06 -16.46 -2.32
C TYR A 166 10.01 -17.67 -2.24
N TRP A 167 9.75 -18.53 -1.26
CA TRP A 167 10.42 -19.79 -1.01
C TRP A 167 9.35 -20.87 -0.76
N PRO A 168 9.66 -22.17 -0.94
CA PRO A 168 8.69 -23.24 -0.66
C PRO A 168 8.10 -23.24 0.77
N ASN A 169 8.77 -22.57 1.72
CA ASN A 169 8.35 -22.45 3.12
C ASN A 169 7.67 -21.11 3.46
N GLY A 170 7.38 -20.24 2.49
CA GLY A 170 6.65 -19.00 2.72
C GLY A 170 7.25 -17.79 2.01
N PHE A 171 6.87 -16.61 2.48
CA PHE A 171 7.34 -15.33 1.93
C PHE A 171 8.28 -14.62 2.89
N SER A 172 9.22 -13.87 2.32
CA SER A 172 9.96 -12.83 3.03
C SER A 172 9.67 -11.50 2.36
N VAL A 173 9.26 -10.52 3.14
CA VAL A 173 9.00 -9.16 2.67
C VAL A 173 10.00 -8.21 3.30
N THR A 174 10.75 -7.49 2.49
CA THR A 174 11.74 -6.51 2.96
C THR A 174 11.57 -5.19 2.24
N GLY A 175 11.86 -4.08 2.90
CA GLY A 175 11.76 -2.80 2.23
C GLY A 175 11.96 -1.61 3.16
N PHE A 176 11.61 -0.44 2.63
CA PHE A 176 11.53 0.79 3.40
C PHE A 176 10.39 1.66 2.91
N HIS A 177 9.94 2.58 3.76
CA HIS A 177 9.04 3.66 3.37
C HIS A 177 9.38 4.94 4.13
N ASP A 178 8.83 6.05 3.68
CA ASP A 178 8.84 7.33 4.37
C ASP A 178 7.96 7.33 5.63
N GLY A 179 8.19 8.27 6.55
CA GLY A 179 7.45 8.34 7.82
C GLY A 179 6.01 8.87 7.71
N ALA A 180 5.65 9.43 6.56
CA ALA A 180 4.34 10.00 6.29
C ALA A 180 4.03 9.81 4.79
N PRO A 181 2.78 9.50 4.40
CA PRO A 181 1.57 9.41 5.23
C PRO A 181 1.49 8.05 5.97
N SER A 182 0.30 7.50 6.23
CA SER A 182 0.20 6.16 6.84
C SER A 182 0.43 5.09 5.77
N HIS A 183 1.13 4.01 6.14
CA HIS A 183 1.48 2.89 5.26
C HIS A 183 0.83 1.60 5.76
N GLU A 184 0.35 0.77 4.85
CA GLU A 184 -0.20 -0.54 5.19
C GLU A 184 0.13 -1.57 4.12
N LEU A 185 0.54 -2.75 4.60
CA LEU A 185 0.77 -3.93 3.80
C LEU A 185 -0.13 -5.04 4.33
N TRP A 186 -0.88 -5.62 3.41
CA TRP A 186 -1.82 -6.70 3.64
C TRP A 186 -1.47 -7.89 2.74
N GLY A 187 -1.81 -9.10 3.16
CA GLY A 187 -1.73 -10.24 2.25
C GLY A 187 -2.58 -11.42 2.63
N GLY A 188 -2.83 -12.31 1.67
CA GLY A 188 -3.65 -13.49 1.88
C GLY A 188 -3.95 -14.25 0.59
N TRP A 189 -4.57 -15.42 0.76
CA TRP A 189 -5.07 -16.23 -0.34
C TRP A 189 -6.33 -15.62 -0.97
N VAL A 190 -6.48 -15.76 -2.29
CA VAL A 190 -7.61 -15.28 -3.06
C VAL A 190 -8.41 -16.46 -3.64
N PRO A 191 -9.75 -16.51 -3.47
CA PRO A 191 -10.55 -15.61 -2.64
C PRO A 191 -10.32 -15.85 -1.14
N GLY A 192 -10.32 -14.80 -0.33
CA GLY A 192 -10.08 -14.91 1.11
C GLY A 192 -9.89 -13.57 1.80
N GLU A 193 -9.73 -13.63 3.12
CA GLU A 193 -9.45 -12.47 3.97
C GLU A 193 -7.95 -12.12 3.92
N TYR A 194 -7.64 -10.83 3.86
CA TYR A 194 -6.26 -10.37 3.95
C TYR A 194 -5.92 -10.12 5.41
N ILE A 195 -4.77 -10.64 5.84
CA ILE A 195 -4.21 -10.36 7.15
C ILE A 195 -3.30 -9.12 7.08
N PRO A 196 -3.22 -8.33 8.16
CA PRO A 196 -2.26 -7.23 8.24
C PRO A 196 -0.86 -7.83 8.36
N ILE A 197 0.05 -7.42 7.48
CA ILE A 197 1.47 -7.78 7.52
C ILE A 197 2.27 -6.65 8.16
N MET A 198 1.98 -5.41 7.77
CA MET A 198 2.59 -4.21 8.36
C MET A 198 1.59 -3.06 8.34
N THR A 199 1.54 -2.32 9.43
CA THR A 199 0.82 -1.05 9.52
C THR A 199 1.74 -0.03 10.18
N HIS A 200 1.93 1.11 9.55
CA HIS A 200 2.66 2.23 10.12
C HIS A 200 1.76 3.46 10.05
N ASN A 201 1.41 3.99 11.22
CA ASN A 201 0.74 5.27 11.31
C ASN A 201 1.80 6.36 11.42
N ARG A 202 1.55 7.51 10.78
CA ARG A 202 2.46 8.67 10.73
C ARG A 202 3.20 8.86 12.05
N ALA A 203 4.49 8.55 12.06
CA ALA A 203 5.30 8.63 13.26
C ALA A 203 6.78 8.74 12.88
N CYS A 204 7.28 9.97 12.89
CA CYS A 204 8.68 10.35 13.06
C CYS A 204 8.72 11.78 13.64
N ASP A 205 9.70 12.04 14.52
CA ASP A 205 9.77 13.10 15.55
C ASP A 205 9.68 14.59 15.13
N PHE A 206 9.17 14.92 13.93
CA PHE A 206 8.94 16.31 13.49
C PHE A 206 7.45 16.70 13.33
N GLY A 207 6.58 16.06 14.11
CA GLY A 207 5.17 16.43 14.22
C GLY A 207 4.28 15.92 13.08
N PRO A 208 2.98 16.26 13.07
CA PRO A 208 1.96 15.70 12.17
C PRO A 208 2.06 16.18 10.70
N GLY A 209 3.24 16.60 10.25
CA GLY A 209 3.46 17.16 8.92
C GLY A 209 3.42 16.14 7.78
N LEU A 210 3.20 16.65 6.56
CA LEU A 210 3.25 15.90 5.30
C LEU A 210 4.63 15.33 4.96
N ALA A 211 5.69 15.83 5.61
CA ALA A 211 7.04 15.53 5.20
C ALA A 211 7.59 14.33 5.99
N GLY A 212 7.43 13.14 5.41
CA GLY A 212 7.99 11.88 5.89
C GLY A 212 9.51 11.82 5.74
N PHE A 213 10.26 12.79 6.29
CA PHE A 213 11.71 12.91 6.11
C PHE A 213 12.53 11.76 6.72
N CYS A 214 11.91 10.88 7.50
CA CYS A 214 12.55 9.67 8.00
C CYS A 214 12.28 8.47 7.10
N LYS A 215 13.13 7.44 7.19
CA LYS A 215 12.90 6.15 6.55
C LYS A 215 12.67 5.08 7.61
N VAL A 216 11.60 4.33 7.44
CA VAL A 216 11.28 3.15 8.25
C VAL A 216 11.62 1.91 7.41
N ASN A 217 12.48 1.05 7.93
CA ASN A 217 12.85 -0.20 7.28
C ASN A 217 12.06 -1.36 7.90
N PHE A 218 11.73 -2.36 7.10
CA PHE A 218 11.06 -3.56 7.57
C PHE A 218 11.63 -4.83 6.93
N ASN A 219 11.59 -5.92 7.69
CA ASN A 219 11.93 -7.28 7.26
C ASN A 219 10.99 -8.24 7.98
N ILE A 220 10.11 -8.90 7.22
CA ILE A 220 8.98 -9.67 7.73
C ILE A 220 8.99 -11.04 7.05
N LYS A 221 8.82 -12.11 7.82
CA LYS A 221 8.65 -13.48 7.32
C LYS A 221 7.21 -13.92 7.55
N ILE A 222 6.61 -14.54 6.55
CA ILE A 222 5.21 -14.98 6.51
C ILE A 222 5.17 -16.47 6.17
#